data_AF-A0A7C8ZXB1-F1
#
_entry.id   AF-A0A7C8ZXB1-F1
#
_cell.length_a   1.000
_cell.length_b   1.000
_cell.length_c   1.000
_cell.angle_alpha   90.00
_cell.angle_beta   90.00
_cell.angle_gamma   90.00
#
_symmetry.space_group_name_H-M   'P 1'
#
loop_
_entity.id
_entity.type
_entity.pdbx_description
1 polymer ?
#
loop_
_entity_poly.entity_id
_entity_poly.type
_entity_poly.pdbx_seq_one_letter_code
_entity_poly.pdbx_strand_id
1 'polypeptide(L)'
;AKILSEFIKTDAYKLEVSQRPPMAVTNAVSWRSDGIRYNRNEVFLDVIESVNILVNSNGQLIRSDVNGALKMRTYLSGMPECKLGLNDRVLLEAQGQSARGKSVDLEDIKFHQQPLLQVCAFGTI
;
A
#
# COMPACT_ATOMS: atom_id res chain seq x y z
N ALA A 1 15.43 -12.42 -61.26
CA ALA A 1 14.90 -11.39 -60.35
C ALA A 1 13.41 -11.62 -60.08
N LYS A 2 13.06 -12.64 -59.29
CA LYS A 2 11.66 -13.03 -58.98
C LYS A 2 11.38 -13.27 -57.49
N ILE A 3 12.40 -13.11 -56.63
CA ILE A 3 12.30 -13.42 -55.19
C ILE A 3 11.95 -12.17 -54.36
N LEU A 4 12.19 -10.96 -54.87
CA LEU A 4 11.88 -9.71 -54.14
C LEU A 4 10.44 -9.21 -54.35
N SER A 5 9.69 -9.79 -55.29
CA SER A 5 8.30 -9.41 -55.58
C SER A 5 7.27 -10.17 -54.74
N GLU A 6 7.66 -11.23 -54.04
CA GLU A 6 6.75 -12.07 -53.26
C GLU A 6 6.53 -11.56 -51.82
N PHE A 7 7.40 -10.67 -51.33
CA PHE A 7 7.39 -10.20 -49.93
C PHE A 7 6.93 -8.75 -49.74
N ILE A 8 6.62 -8.02 -50.82
CA ILE A 8 5.95 -6.71 -50.72
C ILE A 8 4.48 -6.91 -51.04
N LYS A 9 3.72 -7.39 -50.05
CA LYS A 9 2.25 -7.32 -50.08
C LYS A 9 1.84 -6.02 -49.43
N THR A 10 1.40 -5.05 -50.22
CA THR A 10 0.76 -3.81 -49.77
C THR A 10 -0.70 -4.07 -49.38
N ASP A 11 -0.97 -5.17 -48.70
CA ASP A 11 -2.26 -5.40 -48.04
C ASP A 11 -2.02 -5.19 -46.57
N ALA A 12 -2.27 -3.96 -46.12
CA ALA A 12 -2.40 -3.66 -44.70
C ALA A 12 -3.57 -4.50 -44.18
N TYR A 13 -3.27 -5.67 -43.60
CA TYR A 13 -4.23 -6.38 -42.78
C TYR A 13 -4.48 -5.48 -41.58
N LYS A 14 -5.54 -4.67 -41.67
CA LYS A 14 -6.05 -3.90 -40.54
C LYS A 14 -6.53 -4.93 -39.52
N LEU A 15 -5.63 -5.34 -38.63
CA LEU A 15 -6.00 -5.98 -37.39
C LEU A 15 -6.84 -4.95 -36.62
N GLU A 16 -8.15 -4.94 -36.88
CA GLU A 16 -9.16 -4.38 -35.99
C GLU A 16 -9.35 -5.26 -34.75
N VAL A 17 -8.23 -5.73 -34.19
CA VAL A 17 -8.17 -6.01 -32.78
C VAL A 17 -7.14 -5.02 -32.28
N SER A 18 -7.62 -3.81 -31.98
CA SER A 18 -6.97 -3.00 -30.97
C SER A 18 -6.92 -3.89 -29.74
N GLN A 19 -5.82 -4.63 -29.55
CA GLN A 19 -5.42 -5.11 -28.24
C GLN A 19 -5.19 -3.83 -27.45
N ARG A 20 -6.29 -3.28 -26.93
CA ARG A 20 -6.25 -2.24 -25.93
C ARG A 20 -5.40 -2.89 -24.85
N PRO A 21 -4.18 -2.39 -24.56
CA PRO A 21 -3.46 -2.87 -23.41
C PRO A 21 -4.43 -2.79 -22.22
N PRO A 22 -4.42 -3.76 -21.30
CA PRO A 22 -5.31 -3.73 -20.15
C PRO A 22 -5.27 -2.29 -19.58
N MET A 23 -6.42 -1.67 -19.32
CA MET A 23 -6.47 -0.26 -18.86
C MET A 23 -5.57 -0.01 -17.64
N ALA A 24 -5.18 -1.07 -16.92
CA ALA A 24 -4.18 -1.07 -15.87
C ALA A 24 -2.75 -0.62 -16.30
N VAL A 25 -2.41 -0.64 -17.60
CA VAL A 25 -1.05 -0.34 -18.10
C VAL A 25 -0.89 1.13 -18.51
N THR A 26 -1.97 1.87 -18.80
CA THR A 26 -1.91 3.31 -19.13
C THR A 26 -2.41 4.23 -18.02
N ASN A 27 -3.00 3.68 -16.96
CA ASN A 27 -3.42 4.47 -15.80
C ASN A 27 -2.28 4.60 -14.79
N ALA A 28 -2.07 5.81 -14.26
CA ALA A 28 -1.12 6.11 -13.18
C ALA A 28 -1.40 5.34 -11.87
N VAL A 29 -2.46 4.53 -11.83
CA VAL A 29 -2.92 3.73 -10.70
C VAL A 29 -3.17 2.29 -11.19
N SER A 30 -2.20 1.41 -10.97
CA SER A 30 -2.27 -0.01 -11.34
C SER A 30 -2.91 -0.91 -10.27
N TRP A 31 -3.14 -0.37 -9.07
CA TRP A 31 -3.49 -1.13 -7.88
C TRP A 31 -5.01 -1.20 -7.62
N ARG A 32 -5.80 -0.27 -8.14
CA ARG A 32 -7.26 -0.22 -7.94
C ARG A 32 -7.99 -0.07 -9.26
N SER A 33 -8.93 -0.98 -9.51
CA SER A 33 -9.81 -0.89 -10.67
C SER A 33 -10.78 0.28 -10.52
N ASP A 34 -11.02 0.98 -11.63
CA ASP A 34 -12.05 2.02 -11.67
C ASP A 34 -13.46 1.40 -11.61
N GLY A 35 -14.46 2.19 -11.23
CA GLY A 35 -15.87 1.80 -11.26
C GLY A 35 -16.34 0.89 -10.13
N ILE A 36 -15.52 0.64 -9.10
CA ILE A 36 -15.92 -0.14 -7.92
C ILE A 36 -17.08 0.59 -7.21
N ARG A 37 -18.15 -0.14 -6.89
CA ARG A 37 -19.31 0.39 -6.16
C ARG A 37 -19.73 -0.57 -5.06
N TYR A 38 -19.85 -0.05 -3.85
CA TYR A 38 -20.37 -0.77 -2.69
C TYR A 38 -21.69 -0.16 -2.24
N ASN A 39 -22.57 -0.97 -1.64
CA ASN A 39 -23.83 -0.50 -1.09
C ASN A 39 -23.62 0.39 0.15
N ARG A 40 -22.52 0.17 0.87
CA ARG A 40 -22.05 1.00 1.98
C ARG A 40 -20.55 1.18 1.87
N ASN A 41 -20.11 2.40 2.17
CA ASN A 41 -18.70 2.73 2.18
C ASN A 41 -18.15 2.53 3.60
N GLU A 42 -17.34 1.49 3.79
CA GLU A 42 -16.82 1.09 5.12
C GLU A 42 -15.32 0.80 5.04
N VAL A 43 -14.60 1.11 6.12
CA VAL A 43 -13.16 0.85 6.25
C VAL A 43 -12.93 0.17 7.58
N PHE A 44 -12.22 -0.95 7.54
CA PHE A 44 -11.81 -1.69 8.73
C PHE A 44 -10.30 -1.59 8.87
N LEU A 45 -9.87 -1.33 10.11
CA LEU A 45 -8.47 -1.14 10.48
C LEU A 45 -8.15 -2.12 11.62
N ASP A 46 -7.23 -3.04 11.35
CA ASP A 46 -6.76 -4.01 12.33
C ASP A 46 -5.34 -3.61 12.75
N VAL A 47 -5.18 -3.17 14.01
CA VAL A 47 -3.88 -2.90 14.63
C VAL A 47 -3.38 -4.19 15.28
N ILE A 48 -2.24 -4.69 14.81
CA ILE A 48 -1.64 -5.95 15.26
C ILE A 48 -0.27 -5.64 15.82
N GLU A 49 -0.04 -5.98 17.09
CA GLU A 49 1.24 -5.80 17.75
C GLU A 49 1.82 -7.16 18.15
N SER A 50 3.07 -7.38 17.81
CA SER A 50 3.82 -8.59 18.17
C SER A 50 4.96 -8.19 19.09
N VAL A 51 4.89 -8.66 20.34
CA VAL A 51 5.88 -8.32 21.37
C VAL A 51 6.95 -9.42 21.41
N ASN A 52 8.20 -9.05 21.15
CA ASN A 52 9.35 -9.94 21.20
C ASN A 52 10.10 -9.74 22.50
N ILE A 53 10.16 -10.75 23.37
CA ILE A 53 10.84 -10.68 24.67
C ILE A 53 11.82 -11.83 24.79
N LEU A 54 13.07 -11.52 25.16
CA LEU A 54 14.11 -12.49 25.48
C LEU A 54 14.60 -12.27 26.91
N VAL A 55 14.49 -13.29 27.76
CA VAL A 55 14.92 -13.26 29.16
C VAL A 55 15.99 -14.33 29.39
N ASN A 56 17.03 -14.00 30.15
CA ASN A 56 18.07 -14.97 30.53
C ASN A 56 17.61 -15.89 31.69
N SER A 57 18.37 -16.94 31.98
CA SER A 57 18.08 -17.86 33.10
C SER A 57 18.07 -17.21 34.48
N ASN A 58 18.68 -16.03 34.61
CA ASN A 58 18.71 -15.25 35.85
C ASN A 58 17.50 -14.30 35.96
N GLY A 59 16.56 -14.34 35.02
CA GLY A 59 15.38 -13.49 34.99
C GLY A 59 15.62 -12.06 34.49
N GLN A 60 16.80 -11.77 33.94
CA GLN A 60 17.12 -10.46 33.37
C GLN A 60 16.66 -10.38 31.91
N LEU A 61 16.03 -9.26 31.56
CA LEU A 61 15.61 -8.95 30.19
C LEU A 61 16.83 -8.66 29.31
N ILE A 62 17.02 -9.43 28.25
CA ILE A 62 18.07 -9.24 27.26
C ILE A 62 17.57 -8.39 26.09
N ARG A 63 16.34 -8.65 25.63
CA ARG A 63 15.74 -7.97 24.47
C ARG A 63 14.25 -7.80 24.65
N SER A 64 13.73 -6.64 24.29
CA SER A 64 12.31 -6.33 24.25
C SER A 64 12.06 -5.35 23.13
N ASP A 65 11.34 -5.77 22.09
CA ASP A 65 10.91 -4.88 21.01
C ASP A 65 9.51 -5.26 20.56
N VAL A 66 8.77 -4.30 20.00
CA VAL A 66 7.39 -4.50 19.53
C VAL A 66 7.32 -4.25 18.03
N ASN A 67 6.83 -5.25 17.30
CA ASN A 67 6.58 -5.13 15.86
C ASN A 67 5.10 -4.88 15.62
N GLY A 68 4.75 -3.66 15.18
CA GLY A 68 3.39 -3.26 14.85
C GLY A 68 3.04 -3.47 13.37
N ALA A 69 1.78 -3.78 13.07
CA ALA A 69 1.29 -3.80 11.69
C ALA A 69 -0.17 -3.34 11.66
N LEU A 70 -0.50 -2.49 10.70
CA LEU A 70 -1.86 -2.05 10.45
C LEU A 70 -2.36 -2.67 9.16
N LYS A 71 -3.31 -3.58 9.28
CA LYS A 71 -4.01 -4.14 8.12
C LYS A 71 -5.27 -3.34 7.90
N MET A 72 -5.49 -2.91 6.66
CA MET A 72 -6.69 -2.18 6.30
C MET A 72 -7.49 -2.98 5.29
N ARG A 73 -8.82 -2.91 5.42
CA ARG A 73 -9.76 -3.47 4.47
C ARG A 73 -10.73 -2.39 4.08
N THR A 74 -10.71 -1.98 2.82
CA THR A 74 -11.53 -0.88 2.31
C THR A 74 -12.64 -1.38 1.40
N TYR A 75 -13.87 -1.04 1.75
CA TYR A 75 -15.04 -1.20 0.91
C TYR A 75 -15.53 0.19 0.53
N LEU A 76 -14.76 0.89 -0.31
CA LEU A 76 -15.06 2.26 -0.74
C LEU A 76 -15.39 2.28 -2.24
N SER A 77 -16.33 3.12 -2.64
CA SER A 77 -16.74 3.27 -4.05
C SER A 77 -15.89 4.32 -4.78
N GLY A 78 -15.71 4.15 -6.10
CA GLY A 78 -14.94 5.07 -6.94
C GLY A 78 -13.45 5.09 -6.63
N MET A 79 -12.86 6.28 -6.66
CA MET A 79 -11.44 6.55 -6.41
C MET A 79 -11.26 7.46 -5.18
N PRO A 80 -11.38 6.92 -3.96
CA PRO A 80 -11.26 7.69 -2.73
C PRO A 80 -9.80 8.01 -2.41
N GLU A 81 -9.57 9.15 -1.77
CA GLU A 81 -8.33 9.49 -1.09
C GLU A 81 -8.50 9.20 0.41
N CYS A 82 -7.61 8.40 0.99
CA CYS A 82 -7.60 8.11 2.42
C CYS A 82 -6.32 8.64 3.06
N LYS A 83 -6.47 9.38 4.16
CA LYS A 83 -5.35 9.87 4.98
C LYS A 83 -5.40 9.18 6.32
N LEU A 84 -4.27 8.58 6.72
CA LEU A 84 -4.11 7.96 8.03
C LEU A 84 -3.29 8.89 8.91
N GLY A 85 -3.81 9.23 10.09
CA GLY A 85 -3.09 9.95 11.13
C GLY A 85 -2.68 9.00 12.24
N LEU A 86 -1.43 9.06 12.66
CA LEU A 86 -0.90 8.33 13.82
C LEU A 86 -0.43 9.36 14.86
N ASN A 87 -0.43 8.96 16.14
CA ASN A 87 0.11 9.78 17.24
C ASN A 87 1.63 9.63 17.38
N ASP A 88 2.33 9.71 16.25
CA ASP A 88 3.79 9.68 16.22
C ASP A 88 4.36 10.93 16.91
N ARG A 89 5.20 10.73 17.93
CA ARG A 89 5.80 11.82 18.70
C ARG A 89 6.54 12.81 17.80
N VAL A 90 7.30 12.31 16.83
CA VAL A 90 8.11 13.15 15.93
C VAL A 90 7.21 14.00 15.04
N LEU A 91 6.14 13.41 14.51
CA LEU A 91 5.18 14.13 13.67
C LEU A 91 4.41 15.19 14.47
N LEU A 92 4.02 14.89 15.71
CA LEU A 92 3.30 15.81 16.59
C LEU A 92 4.17 17.00 17.02
N GLU A 93 5.45 16.75 17.36
CA GLU A 93 6.41 17.80 17.68
C GLU A 93 6.68 18.72 16.48
N ALA A 94 6.81 18.16 15.27
CA ALA A 94 6.99 18.94 14.04
C ALA A 94 5.79 19.84 13.71
N GLN A 95 4.58 19.49 14.15
CA GLN A 95 3.37 20.29 13.95
C GLN A 95 3.13 21.33 15.06
N GLY A 96 4.06 21.49 16.01
CA GLY A 96 3.94 22.42 17.12
C GLY A 96 2.81 22.07 18.09
N GLN A 97 2.26 20.86 18.00
CA GLN A 97 1.28 20.35 18.94
C GLN A 97 2.07 19.76 20.11
N SER A 98 2.09 20.45 21.25
CA SER A 98 2.50 19.80 22.50
C SER A 98 1.56 18.61 22.70
N ALA A 99 2.10 17.40 22.61
CA ALA A 99 1.32 16.18 22.72
C ALA A 99 0.60 16.18 24.08
N ARG A 100 -0.66 16.62 24.11
CA ARG A 100 -1.52 16.60 25.31
C ARG A 100 -1.98 15.17 25.65
N GLY A 101 -1.35 14.15 25.06
CA GLY A 101 -1.67 12.74 25.21
C GLY A 101 -0.42 11.87 25.02
N LYS A 102 -0.56 10.57 25.29
CA LYS A 102 0.52 9.59 25.11
C LYS A 102 0.86 9.48 23.62
N SER A 103 2.04 9.91 23.23
CA SER A 103 2.61 9.72 21.90
C SER A 103 3.31 8.36 21.80
N VAL A 104 3.42 7.82 20.59
CA VAL A 104 4.18 6.60 20.31
C VAL A 104 5.46 7.01 19.59
N ASP A 105 6.59 6.50 20.06
CA ASP A 105 7.87 6.60 19.34
C ASP A 105 7.93 5.44 18.33
N LEU A 106 8.02 5.77 17.05
CA LEU A 106 8.12 4.79 15.97
C LEU A 106 9.56 4.81 15.44
N GLU A 107 10.30 3.71 15.56
CA GLU A 107 11.71 3.67 15.12
C GLU A 107 11.84 3.55 13.60
N ASP A 108 10.94 2.79 12.97
CA ASP A 108 10.94 2.57 11.52
C ASP A 108 9.50 2.42 11.02
N ILE A 109 9.24 2.82 9.78
CA ILE A 109 7.93 2.69 9.13
C ILE A 109 8.12 2.21 7.70
N LYS A 110 7.48 1.09 7.36
CA LYS A 110 7.53 0.51 6.01
C LYS A 110 6.16 0.53 5.38
N PHE A 111 5.98 1.41 4.40
CA PHE A 111 4.77 1.41 3.59
C PHE A 111 4.83 0.28 2.56
N HIS A 112 3.72 -0.41 2.38
CA HIS A 112 3.62 -1.34 1.27
C HIS A 112 3.60 -0.56 -0.06
N GLN A 113 4.33 -1.08 -1.06
CA GLN A 113 4.59 -0.40 -2.33
C GLN A 113 3.33 -0.22 -3.19
N GLN A 114 2.21 -0.86 -2.82
CA GLN A 114 0.90 -0.63 -3.44
C GLN A 114 0.10 0.35 -2.58
N PRO A 115 -0.34 1.51 -3.12
CA PRO A 115 -1.12 2.52 -2.40
C PRO A 115 -2.51 2.06 -1.93
N LEU A 116 -2.88 0.80 -2.20
CA LEU A 116 -3.96 0.15 -1.50
C LEU A 116 -3.46 -0.17 -0.09
N LEU A 117 -3.98 0.60 0.86
CA LEU A 117 -4.17 0.23 2.26
C LEU A 117 -4.70 -1.22 2.39
N GLN A 118 -3.82 -2.20 2.21
CA GLN A 118 -4.10 -3.59 2.51
C GLN A 118 -3.08 -4.15 3.49
N VAL A 119 -1.87 -3.58 3.56
CA VAL A 119 -0.94 -3.78 4.68
C VAL A 119 -0.07 -2.52 4.81
N CYS A 120 -0.12 -1.81 5.93
CA CYS A 120 1.00 -0.98 6.38
C CYS A 120 1.73 -1.81 7.43
N ALA A 121 2.95 -2.25 7.14
CA ALA A 121 3.79 -2.89 8.15
C ALA A 121 4.51 -1.77 8.89
N PHE A 122 4.15 -1.51 10.14
CA PHE A 122 4.93 -0.57 10.94
C PHE A 122 6.21 -1.27 11.37
N GLY A 123 7.31 -0.53 11.35
CA GLY A 123 8.56 -0.99 11.93
C GLY A 123 8.51 -0.88 13.44
N THR A 124 9.57 -1.40 14.04
CA THR A 124 9.79 -1.68 15.45
C THR A 124 9.53 -0.47 16.37
N ILE A 125 8.96 -0.71 17.55
CA ILE A 125 8.98 0.15 18.76
C ILE A 125 9.93 -0.49 19.76
#